data_AF-A0A6G0MLK9-F1
#
_entry.id   AF-A0A6G0MLK9-F1
#
_cell.length_a   1.000
_cell.length_b   1.000
_cell.length_c   1.000
_cell.angle_alpha   90.00
_cell.angle_beta   90.00
_cell.angle_gamma   90.00
#
_symmetry.space_group_name_H-M   'P 1'
#
loop_
_entity.id
_entity.type
_entity.pdbx_description
1 polymer ?
#
loop_
_entity_poly.entity_id
_entity_poly.type
_entity_poly.pdbx_seq_one_letter_code
_entity_poly.pdbx_strand_id
1 'polypeptide(L)'
;MLVCGGAAAAARRIRLRPAACLARGVASRANAQVEEREEGVLTREFIYASLYAKETGYFTTEQREVLHAPAQGIDFGNLWGAGEYRNVVAQLYKESPEAWLTPVEVFAPHYSQALARYMLNSPFFRREQLEIFEIGGGSGSNALHILDYLQQQAPDVYAKTKYTLIEISPVMAERQRRRVVAAHPQQCAVLNQDILTFADTHAPVNSLCFFLALEVLDNLPHDKVALQNGKWCETVVQMQQQQGETLLREATRPVKD
;
A
#
# COMPACT_ATOMS: atom_id res chain seq x y z
N MET A 1 -46.47 -17.24 34.01
CA MET A 1 -45.50 -16.23 34.49
C MET A 1 -44.12 -16.88 34.45
N LEU A 2 -43.43 -16.81 33.30
CA LEU A 2 -42.03 -17.20 33.15
C LEU A 2 -41.41 -16.19 32.18
N VAL A 3 -40.39 -15.48 32.65
CA VAL A 3 -39.78 -14.32 32.00
C VAL A 3 -38.63 -14.78 31.12
N CYS A 4 -38.64 -14.39 29.85
CA CYS A 4 -37.51 -14.52 28.94
C CYS A 4 -36.39 -13.53 29.32
N GLY A 5 -35.21 -14.04 29.65
CA GLY A 5 -33.98 -13.25 29.80
C GLY A 5 -33.05 -13.49 28.61
N GLY A 6 -32.97 -12.53 27.69
CA GLY A 6 -31.99 -12.53 26.60
C GLY A 6 -30.63 -12.04 27.10
N ALA A 7 -29.59 -12.86 26.96
CA ALA A 7 -28.22 -12.45 27.20
C ALA A 7 -27.71 -11.66 25.99
N ALA A 8 -27.54 -10.34 26.14
CA ALA A 8 -26.87 -9.50 25.16
C ALA A 8 -25.37 -9.82 25.15
N ALA A 9 -24.84 -10.21 23.99
CA ALA A 9 -23.42 -10.38 23.76
C ALA A 9 -22.71 -9.04 23.91
N ALA A 10 -21.84 -8.93 24.91
CA ALA A 10 -21.00 -7.76 25.11
C ALA A 10 -19.95 -7.68 23.97
N ALA A 11 -20.14 -6.73 23.05
CA ALA A 11 -19.14 -6.37 22.07
C ALA A 11 -17.89 -5.86 22.80
N ARG A 12 -16.79 -6.61 22.75
CA ARG A 12 -15.47 -6.17 23.19
C ARG A 12 -15.11 -4.91 22.41
N ARG A 13 -15.11 -3.76 23.09
CA ARG A 13 -14.55 -2.51 22.56
C ARG A 13 -13.04 -2.71 22.36
N ILE A 14 -12.63 -2.95 21.12
CA ILE A 14 -11.24 -2.80 20.72
C ILE A 14 -10.92 -1.31 20.88
N ARG A 15 -10.06 -0.98 21.85
CA ARG A 15 -9.52 0.38 22.00
C ARG A 15 -8.58 0.61 20.82
N LEU A 16 -9.10 1.14 19.72
CA LEU A 16 -8.28 1.75 18.70
C LEU A 16 -7.55 2.92 19.36
N ARG A 17 -6.21 2.87 19.38
CA ARG A 17 -5.40 4.02 19.79
C ARG A 17 -5.81 5.21 18.91
N PRO A 18 -6.09 6.39 19.49
CA PRO A 18 -6.73 7.46 18.75
C PRO A 18 -5.83 7.93 17.61
N ALA A 19 -6.45 8.37 16.52
CA ALA A 19 -5.86 9.19 15.46
C ALA A 19 -5.23 10.53 15.96
N ALA A 20 -5.06 10.71 17.27
CA ALA A 20 -4.40 11.85 17.88
C ALA A 20 -2.92 12.00 17.49
N CYS A 21 -2.25 10.91 17.07
CA CYS A 21 -0.89 11.01 16.52
C CYS A 21 -0.91 11.59 15.09
N LEU A 22 -1.88 11.18 14.26
CA LEU A 22 -2.11 11.75 12.92
C LEU A 22 -2.38 13.26 12.97
N ALA A 23 -3.06 13.73 14.02
CA ALA A 23 -3.33 15.16 14.23
C ALA A 23 -2.07 16.01 14.50
N ARG A 24 -0.99 15.43 15.04
CA ARG A 24 0.26 16.18 15.28
C ARG A 24 1.17 16.24 14.05
N GLY A 25 1.16 15.22 13.20
CA GLY A 25 1.95 15.18 11.98
C GLY A 25 1.50 16.21 10.93
N VAL A 26 0.20 16.47 10.84
CA VAL A 26 -0.34 17.54 9.98
C VAL A 26 0.00 18.93 10.53
N ALA A 27 0.17 19.07 11.85
CA ALA A 27 0.52 20.32 12.49
C ALA A 27 2.00 20.72 12.31
N SER A 28 2.94 19.77 12.13
CA SER A 28 4.38 20.10 12.14
C SER A 28 4.91 20.75 10.87
N ARG A 29 4.15 20.75 9.76
CA ARG A 29 4.44 21.56 8.57
C ARG A 29 3.81 22.96 8.59
N ALA A 30 3.08 23.31 9.65
CA ALA A 30 2.43 24.61 9.81
C ALA A 30 3.07 25.38 10.97
N ASN A 31 4.34 25.78 10.81
CA ASN A 31 4.93 26.82 11.67
C ASN A 31 4.49 28.23 11.18
N ALA A 32 3.19 28.37 10.93
CA ALA A 32 2.51 29.61 10.64
C ALA A 32 1.25 29.62 11.51
N GLN A 33 1.17 30.63 12.35
CA GLN A 33 0.08 31.04 13.25
C GLN A 33 -1.23 30.25 13.09
N VAL A 34 -1.63 29.59 14.18
CA VAL A 34 -2.93 28.93 14.35
C VAL A 34 -4.01 29.99 14.41
N GLU A 35 -4.45 30.46 13.25
CA GLU A 35 -5.84 30.90 13.06
C GLU A 35 -6.69 29.63 12.91
N GLU A 36 -7.82 29.57 13.59
CA GLU A 36 -8.82 28.51 13.44
C GLU A 36 -9.16 28.32 11.95
N ARG A 37 -8.63 27.27 11.32
CA ARG A 37 -9.06 26.90 9.97
C ARG A 37 -10.47 26.32 10.05
N GLU A 38 -11.49 27.18 9.94
CA GLU A 38 -12.88 26.75 9.69
C GLU A 38 -13.02 25.97 8.35
N GLU A 39 -12.06 26.13 7.44
CA GLU A 39 -11.97 25.34 6.20
C GLU A 39 -11.25 24.00 6.45
N GLY A 40 -12.01 22.90 6.42
CA GLY A 40 -11.46 21.54 6.53
C GLY A 40 -10.44 21.19 5.42
N VAL A 41 -9.71 20.09 5.60
CA VAL A 41 -8.72 19.59 4.63
C VAL A 41 -9.39 18.78 3.52
N LEU A 42 -8.85 18.77 2.30
CA LEU A 42 -9.42 17.96 1.22
C LEU A 42 -9.35 16.46 1.56
N THR A 43 -10.30 15.66 1.06
CA THR A 43 -10.26 14.20 1.22
C THR A 43 -8.92 13.60 0.78
N ARG A 44 -8.36 14.06 -0.35
CA ARG A 44 -7.05 13.60 -0.82
C ARG A 44 -5.94 13.89 0.20
N GLU A 45 -5.91 15.08 0.79
CA GLU A 45 -4.89 15.47 1.77
C GLU A 45 -5.02 14.65 3.05
N PHE A 46 -6.26 14.40 3.48
CA PHE A 46 -6.54 13.56 4.63
C PHE A 46 -6.09 12.10 4.40
N ILE A 47 -6.38 11.52 3.23
CA ILE A 47 -5.93 10.17 2.85
C ILE A 47 -4.40 10.12 2.83
N TYR A 48 -3.75 11.10 2.17
CA TYR A 48 -2.29 11.15 2.10
C TYR A 48 -1.67 11.21 3.50
N ALA A 49 -2.16 12.09 4.37
CA ALA A 49 -1.67 12.18 5.75
C ALA A 49 -1.90 10.89 6.53
N SER A 50 -3.05 10.23 6.33
CA SER A 50 -3.41 8.99 7.02
C SER A 50 -2.53 7.81 6.61
N LEU A 51 -2.14 7.73 5.34
CA LEU A 51 -1.42 6.58 4.79
C LEU A 51 0.10 6.80 4.76
N TYR A 52 0.54 7.99 4.36
CA TYR A 52 1.91 8.24 3.90
C TYR A 52 2.68 9.30 4.69
N ALA A 53 2.07 9.98 5.67
CA ALA A 53 2.79 10.95 6.50
C ALA A 53 4.03 10.29 7.14
N LYS A 54 5.21 10.89 6.99
CA LYS A 54 6.50 10.27 7.34
C LYS A 54 6.58 9.64 8.74
N GLU A 55 5.93 10.26 9.73
CA GLU A 55 6.05 9.85 11.14
C GLU A 55 4.78 9.17 11.68
N THR A 56 3.64 9.34 11.01
CA THR A 56 2.32 9.00 11.57
C THR A 56 1.42 8.25 10.60
N GLY A 57 1.85 8.14 9.34
CA GLY A 57 1.14 7.42 8.29
C GLY A 57 1.11 5.92 8.57
N TYR A 58 0.05 5.29 8.11
CA TYR A 58 -0.17 3.86 8.25
C TYR A 58 1.01 3.02 7.74
N PHE A 59 1.57 3.36 6.57
CA PHE A 59 2.66 2.61 5.93
C PHE A 59 4.08 2.98 6.39
N THR A 60 4.24 4.10 7.11
CA THR A 60 5.54 4.67 7.48
C THR A 60 5.91 4.39 8.95
N THR A 61 4.93 4.02 9.76
CA THR A 61 5.11 3.81 11.21
C THR A 61 5.81 2.47 11.50
N GLU A 62 6.99 2.51 12.13
CA GLU A 62 7.81 1.33 12.43
C GLU A 62 7.14 0.28 13.33
N GLN A 63 6.22 0.70 14.20
CA GLN A 63 5.57 -0.21 15.15
C GLN A 63 4.43 -1.04 14.53
N ARG A 64 4.15 -0.88 13.23
CA ARG A 64 3.11 -1.63 12.52
C ARG A 64 3.72 -2.58 11.52
N GLU A 65 3.39 -3.87 11.64
CA GLU A 65 3.69 -4.85 10.60
C GLU A 65 2.55 -4.85 9.58
N VAL A 66 2.58 -3.89 8.65
CA VAL A 66 1.49 -3.66 7.70
C VAL A 66 1.34 -4.79 6.69
N LEU A 67 2.46 -5.43 6.31
CA LEU A 67 2.48 -6.49 5.29
C LEU A 67 3.13 -7.74 5.86
N HIS A 68 2.35 -8.82 5.88
CA HIS A 68 2.79 -10.13 6.33
C HIS A 68 2.80 -11.09 5.16
N ALA A 69 3.99 -11.63 4.87
CA ALA A 69 4.12 -12.77 3.99
C ALA A 69 3.95 -14.02 4.86
N PRO A 70 3.08 -14.99 4.49
CA PRO A 70 3.01 -16.26 5.20
C PRO A 70 4.41 -16.89 5.32
N ALA A 71 4.74 -17.45 6.48
CA ALA A 71 6.04 -18.09 6.70
C ALA A 71 6.28 -19.28 5.75
N GLN A 72 5.20 -19.93 5.32
CA GLN A 72 5.18 -20.96 4.30
C GLN A 72 4.08 -20.65 3.29
N GLY A 73 4.37 -20.89 2.01
CA GLY A 73 3.38 -20.75 0.94
C GLY A 73 2.21 -21.73 1.12
N ILE A 74 1.06 -21.39 0.56
CA ILE A 74 -0.11 -22.27 0.56
C ILE A 74 0.17 -23.45 -0.38
N ASP A 75 0.01 -24.67 0.12
CA ASP A 75 0.11 -25.88 -0.71
C ASP A 75 -1.17 -26.10 -1.51
N PHE A 76 -1.27 -25.37 -2.63
CA PHE A 76 -2.44 -25.41 -3.51
C PHE A 76 -2.71 -26.81 -4.08
N GLY A 77 -1.69 -27.67 -4.20
CA GLY A 77 -1.83 -29.03 -4.73
C GLY A 77 -2.58 -29.96 -3.79
N ASN A 78 -2.57 -29.64 -2.49
CA ASN A 78 -3.25 -30.40 -1.45
C ASN A 78 -4.63 -29.83 -1.05
N LEU A 79 -5.11 -28.79 -1.73
CA LEU A 79 -6.45 -28.23 -1.48
C LEU A 79 -7.50 -28.91 -2.37
N TRP A 80 -8.62 -29.30 -1.77
CA TRP A 80 -9.77 -29.86 -2.49
C TRP A 80 -10.48 -28.85 -3.38
N GLY A 81 -10.34 -27.55 -3.10
CA GLY A 81 -10.86 -26.47 -3.92
C GLY A 81 -11.13 -25.18 -3.15
N ALA A 82 -12.02 -24.35 -3.69
CA ALA A 82 -12.27 -22.99 -3.21
C ALA A 82 -12.77 -22.90 -1.75
N GLY A 83 -13.37 -23.96 -1.20
CA GLY A 83 -13.79 -24.01 0.19
C GLY A 83 -12.60 -24.06 1.15
N GLU A 84 -11.68 -25.00 0.94
CA GLU A 84 -10.48 -25.15 1.77
C GLU A 84 -9.53 -23.97 1.61
N TYR A 85 -9.36 -23.47 0.39
CA TYR A 85 -8.61 -22.23 0.14
C TYR A 85 -9.10 -21.08 1.02
N ARG A 86 -10.42 -20.84 1.06
CA ARG A 86 -11.01 -19.78 1.90
C ARG A 86 -10.77 -20.01 3.38
N ASN A 87 -10.78 -21.26 3.84
CA ASN A 87 -10.49 -21.60 5.23
C ASN A 87 -9.02 -21.32 5.59
N VAL A 88 -8.08 -21.67 4.70
CA VAL A 88 -6.65 -21.38 4.87
C VAL A 88 -6.41 -19.87 4.93
N VAL A 89 -6.93 -19.11 3.96
CA VAL A 89 -6.79 -17.65 3.95
C VAL A 89 -7.42 -17.02 5.19
N ALA A 90 -8.62 -17.47 5.60
CA ALA A 90 -9.25 -16.99 6.83
C ALA A 90 -8.42 -17.30 8.08
N GLN A 91 -7.69 -18.41 8.10
CA GLN A 91 -6.79 -18.76 9.20
C GLN A 91 -5.56 -17.85 9.23
N LEU A 92 -4.95 -17.56 8.08
CA LEU A 92 -3.83 -16.62 7.99
C LEU A 92 -4.22 -15.22 8.51
N TYR A 93 -5.42 -14.72 8.16
CA TYR A 93 -5.91 -13.45 8.71
C TYR A 93 -6.19 -13.49 10.22
N LYS A 94 -6.55 -14.65 10.79
CA LYS A 94 -6.71 -14.77 12.25
C LYS A 94 -5.37 -14.71 12.98
N GLU A 95 -4.31 -15.22 12.36
CA GLU A 95 -2.95 -15.23 12.92
C GLU A 95 -2.30 -13.85 12.87
N SER A 96 -2.59 -13.07 11.82
CA SER A 96 -2.09 -11.70 11.65
C SER A 96 -3.23 -10.72 11.31
N PRO A 97 -4.04 -10.29 12.30
CA PRO A 97 -5.25 -9.50 12.06
C PRO A 97 -5.01 -8.10 11.49
N GLU A 98 -3.80 -7.55 11.68
CA GLU A 98 -3.44 -6.20 11.22
C GLU A 98 -2.71 -6.22 9.87
N ALA A 99 -2.37 -7.40 9.35
CA ALA A 99 -1.56 -7.54 8.15
C ALA A 99 -2.41 -7.84 6.91
N TRP A 100 -2.07 -7.18 5.81
CA TRP A 100 -2.71 -7.41 4.52
C TRP A 100 -2.03 -8.58 3.80
N LEU A 101 -2.84 -9.51 3.30
CA LEU A 101 -2.41 -10.60 2.42
C LEU A 101 -2.75 -10.23 0.98
N THR A 102 -1.80 -9.63 0.27
CA THR A 102 -1.97 -9.32 -1.15
C THR A 102 -1.87 -10.60 -1.98
N PRO A 103 -2.38 -10.63 -3.23
CA PRO A 103 -2.22 -11.76 -4.14
C PRO A 103 -0.76 -12.19 -4.32
N VAL A 104 0.18 -11.24 -4.28
CA VAL A 104 1.62 -11.53 -4.35
C VAL A 104 2.05 -12.43 -3.20
N GLU A 105 1.57 -12.17 -1.98
CA GLU A 105 1.92 -12.96 -0.79
C GLU A 105 1.14 -14.27 -0.71
N VAL A 106 -0.17 -14.25 -1.03
CA VAL A 106 -1.04 -15.45 -0.97
C VAL A 106 -0.63 -16.49 -2.00
N PHE A 107 -0.30 -16.07 -3.21
CA PHE A 107 0.02 -16.94 -4.33
C PHE A 107 1.53 -16.99 -4.61
N ALA A 108 2.37 -16.60 -3.65
CA ALA A 108 3.82 -16.70 -3.78
C ALA A 108 4.25 -18.17 -4.02
N PRO A 109 5.19 -18.45 -4.94
CA PRO A 109 5.81 -17.51 -5.89
C PRO A 109 5.05 -17.40 -7.23
N HIS A 110 3.99 -18.17 -7.43
CA HIS A 110 3.32 -18.38 -8.72
C HIS A 110 2.77 -17.10 -9.35
N TYR A 111 2.23 -16.17 -8.56
CA TYR A 111 1.73 -14.89 -9.08
C TYR A 111 2.84 -14.09 -9.76
N SER A 112 3.96 -13.92 -9.08
CA SER A 112 5.14 -13.20 -9.58
C SER A 112 5.77 -13.92 -10.79
N GLN A 113 5.80 -15.25 -10.77
CA GLN A 113 6.29 -16.05 -11.90
C GLN A 113 5.40 -15.91 -13.14
N ALA A 114 4.08 -15.81 -12.96
CA ALA A 114 3.17 -15.55 -14.08
C ALA A 114 3.45 -14.18 -14.72
N LEU A 115 3.73 -13.14 -13.92
CA LEU A 115 4.16 -11.83 -14.42
C LEU A 115 5.51 -11.93 -15.17
N ALA A 116 6.50 -12.64 -14.62
CA ALA A 116 7.78 -12.84 -15.30
C ALA A 116 7.62 -13.53 -16.66
N ARG A 117 6.78 -14.58 -16.73
CA ARG A 117 6.44 -15.28 -17.97
C ARG A 117 5.74 -14.35 -18.97
N TYR A 118 4.80 -13.55 -18.52
CA TYR A 118 4.14 -12.56 -19.36
C TYR A 118 5.17 -11.59 -19.95
N MET A 119 6.06 -11.04 -19.13
CA MET A 119 7.11 -10.11 -19.59
C MET A 119 8.03 -10.77 -20.63
N LEU A 120 8.48 -12.01 -20.41
CA LEU A 120 9.34 -12.73 -21.36
C LEU A 120 8.66 -13.05 -22.70
N ASN A 121 7.34 -13.21 -22.72
CA ASN A 121 6.57 -13.54 -23.93
C ASN A 121 5.87 -12.33 -24.55
N SER A 122 6.03 -11.15 -23.97
CA SER A 122 5.40 -9.92 -24.43
C SER A 122 6.06 -9.41 -25.71
N PRO A 123 5.31 -8.85 -26.67
CA PRO A 123 5.88 -8.18 -27.85
C PRO A 123 6.71 -6.93 -27.48
N PHE A 124 6.55 -6.42 -26.27
CA PHE A 124 7.32 -5.29 -25.74
C PHE A 124 8.65 -5.71 -25.11
N PHE A 125 8.93 -7.02 -25.00
CA PHE A 125 10.20 -7.51 -24.49
C PHE A 125 11.36 -7.20 -25.44
N ARG A 126 12.45 -6.65 -24.89
CA ARG A 126 13.71 -6.46 -25.59
C ARG A 126 14.78 -7.31 -24.93
N ARG A 127 15.32 -8.28 -25.68
CA ARG A 127 16.35 -9.20 -25.17
C ARG A 127 17.66 -8.51 -24.77
N GLU A 128 17.89 -7.30 -25.28
CA GLU A 128 19.06 -6.49 -24.92
C GLU A 128 18.95 -5.87 -23.53
N GLN A 129 17.74 -5.64 -23.01
CA GLN A 129 17.51 -5.08 -21.69
C GLN A 129 16.05 -5.28 -21.26
N LEU A 130 15.86 -5.94 -20.12
CA LEU A 130 14.57 -5.98 -19.43
C LEU A 130 14.59 -4.92 -18.33
N GLU A 131 13.85 -3.83 -18.52
CA GLU A 131 13.71 -2.77 -17.52
C GLU A 131 12.34 -2.84 -16.87
N ILE A 132 12.31 -2.88 -15.54
CA ILE A 132 11.11 -3.02 -14.73
C ILE A 132 11.11 -1.93 -13.66
N PHE A 133 10.02 -1.19 -13.57
CA PHE A 133 9.72 -0.28 -12.47
C PHE A 133 8.56 -0.87 -11.68
N GLU A 134 8.72 -1.01 -10.38
CA GLU A 134 7.64 -1.40 -9.47
C GLU A 134 7.47 -0.34 -8.41
N ILE A 135 6.24 0.13 -8.26
CA ILE A 135 5.83 1.16 -7.32
C ILE A 135 5.04 0.51 -6.21
N GLY A 136 5.36 0.87 -4.97
CA GLY A 136 4.72 0.26 -3.81
C GLY A 136 4.93 -1.26 -3.74
N GLY A 137 6.18 -1.72 -3.94
CA GLY A 137 6.52 -3.16 -3.97
C GLY A 137 6.32 -3.92 -2.65
N GLY A 138 5.70 -3.29 -1.64
CA GLY A 138 5.32 -3.90 -0.38
C GLY A 138 6.51 -4.52 0.35
N SER A 139 6.42 -5.82 0.63
CA SER A 139 7.48 -6.57 1.31
C SER A 139 8.68 -6.92 0.40
N GLY A 140 8.61 -6.60 -0.90
CA GLY A 140 9.58 -6.99 -1.93
C GLY A 140 9.36 -8.39 -2.51
N SER A 141 8.32 -9.12 -2.09
CA SER A 141 8.05 -10.49 -2.55
C SER A 141 7.90 -10.61 -4.08
N ASN A 142 7.23 -9.65 -4.73
CA ASN A 142 7.04 -9.69 -6.17
C ASN A 142 8.36 -9.58 -6.93
N ALA A 143 9.15 -8.52 -6.65
CA ALA A 143 10.47 -8.31 -7.22
C ALA A 143 11.41 -9.51 -7.00
N LEU A 144 11.46 -10.04 -5.76
CA LEU A 144 12.27 -11.21 -5.43
C LEU A 144 11.90 -12.41 -6.32
N HIS A 145 10.62 -12.79 -6.36
CA HIS A 145 10.20 -13.97 -7.10
C HIS A 145 10.26 -13.80 -8.62
N ILE A 146 10.10 -12.59 -9.15
CA ILE A 146 10.38 -12.29 -10.56
C ILE A 146 11.86 -12.50 -10.87
N LEU A 147 12.76 -11.93 -10.05
CA LEU A 147 14.20 -12.01 -10.27
C LEU A 147 14.73 -13.44 -10.09
N ASP A 148 14.26 -14.19 -9.09
CA ASP A 148 14.54 -15.62 -8.92
C ASP A 148 14.13 -16.43 -10.16
N TYR A 149 12.91 -16.18 -10.67
CA TYR A 149 12.42 -16.88 -11.85
C TYR A 149 13.28 -16.58 -13.08
N LEU A 150 13.61 -15.31 -13.31
CA LEU A 150 14.48 -14.91 -14.42
C LEU A 150 15.87 -15.53 -14.28
N GLN A 151 16.46 -15.54 -13.08
CA GLN A 151 17.77 -16.13 -12.84
C GLN A 151 17.79 -17.63 -13.19
N GLN A 152 16.73 -18.35 -12.84
CA GLN A 152 16.63 -19.80 -13.07
C GLN A 152 16.25 -20.16 -14.51
N GLN A 153 15.33 -19.41 -15.11
CA GLN A 153 14.68 -19.81 -16.38
C GLN A 153 15.21 -19.03 -17.59
N ALA A 154 15.80 -17.86 -17.39
CA ALA A 154 16.31 -16.99 -18.45
C ALA A 154 17.57 -16.22 -17.99
N PRO A 155 18.67 -16.93 -17.65
CA PRO A 155 19.86 -16.32 -17.05
C PRO A 155 20.52 -15.24 -17.93
N ASP A 156 20.42 -15.36 -19.26
CA ASP A 156 20.90 -14.34 -20.21
C ASP A 156 20.10 -13.05 -20.13
N VAL A 157 18.79 -13.15 -19.88
CA VAL A 157 17.90 -12.00 -19.65
C VAL A 157 18.15 -11.42 -18.27
N TYR A 158 18.19 -12.26 -17.23
CA TYR A 158 18.46 -11.86 -15.84
C TYR A 158 19.74 -11.02 -15.71
N ALA A 159 20.82 -11.44 -16.38
CA ALA A 159 22.09 -10.71 -16.35
C ALA A 159 21.99 -9.27 -16.88
N LYS A 160 20.97 -8.98 -17.71
CA LYS A 160 20.70 -7.66 -18.31
C LYS A 160 19.49 -6.96 -17.71
N THR A 161 18.83 -7.57 -16.73
CA THR A 161 17.63 -7.01 -16.09
C THR A 161 18.00 -5.85 -15.18
N LYS A 162 17.22 -4.77 -15.26
CA LYS A 162 17.21 -3.68 -14.29
C LYS A 162 15.82 -3.60 -13.66
N TYR A 163 15.78 -3.76 -12.35
CA TYR A 163 14.58 -3.71 -11.54
C TYR A 163 14.68 -2.52 -10.58
N THR A 164 13.75 -1.57 -10.68
CA THR A 164 13.72 -0.39 -9.83
C THR A 164 12.45 -0.41 -8.99
N LEU A 165 12.63 -0.60 -7.68
CA LEU A 165 11.57 -0.42 -6.70
C LEU A 165 11.48 1.06 -6.32
N ILE A 166 10.29 1.65 -6.38
CA ILE A 166 10.00 3.01 -5.92
C ILE A 166 9.04 2.91 -4.74
N GLU A 167 9.53 3.28 -3.56
CA GLU A 167 8.83 3.07 -2.29
C GLU A 167 8.86 4.34 -1.45
N ILE A 168 7.69 4.86 -1.09
CA ILE A 168 7.58 6.09 -0.31
C ILE A 168 7.97 5.88 1.17
N SER A 169 7.70 4.69 1.73
CA SER A 169 7.98 4.38 3.12
C SER A 169 9.46 4.02 3.35
N PRO A 170 10.20 4.76 4.19
CA PRO A 170 11.60 4.42 4.50
C PRO A 170 11.76 3.03 5.11
N VAL A 171 10.79 2.61 5.93
CA VAL A 171 10.78 1.31 6.61
C VAL A 171 10.62 0.18 5.58
N MET A 172 9.67 0.32 4.66
CA MET A 172 9.47 -0.67 3.59
C MET A 172 10.63 -0.67 2.60
N ALA A 173 11.18 0.50 2.25
CA ALA A 173 12.34 0.59 1.38
C ALA A 173 13.56 -0.14 1.96
N GLU A 174 13.82 0.01 3.27
CA GLU A 174 14.90 -0.72 3.94
C GLU A 174 14.62 -2.24 3.99
N ARG A 175 13.37 -2.65 4.24
CA ARG A 175 12.96 -4.06 4.15
C ARG A 175 13.23 -4.64 2.75
N GLN A 176 12.87 -3.90 1.71
CA GLN A 176 13.10 -4.28 0.31
C GLN A 176 14.60 -4.36 -0.01
N ARG A 177 15.45 -3.45 0.51
CA ARG A 177 16.92 -3.55 0.37
C ARG A 177 17.46 -4.83 1.00
N ARG A 178 17.10 -5.11 2.25
CA ARG A 178 17.58 -6.28 3.00
C ARG A 178 17.14 -7.62 2.40
N ARG A 179 16.05 -7.61 1.64
CA ARG A 179 15.50 -8.81 1.01
C ARG A 179 15.92 -8.94 -0.46
N VAL A 180 15.52 -8.00 -1.29
CA VAL A 180 15.64 -8.09 -2.75
C VAL A 180 17.04 -7.68 -3.21
N VAL A 181 17.55 -6.54 -2.75
CA VAL A 181 18.89 -6.07 -3.15
C VAL A 181 19.98 -6.98 -2.55
N ALA A 182 19.78 -7.52 -1.35
CA ALA A 182 20.69 -8.51 -0.78
C ALA A 182 20.78 -9.80 -1.63
N ALA A 183 19.65 -10.25 -2.22
CA ALA A 183 19.61 -11.43 -3.09
C ALA A 183 20.08 -11.13 -4.53
N HIS A 184 19.75 -9.96 -5.06
CA HIS A 184 20.00 -9.55 -6.45
C HIS A 184 20.66 -8.16 -6.55
N PRO A 185 21.88 -7.99 -6.01
CA PRO A 185 22.50 -6.67 -5.82
C PRO A 185 22.84 -5.94 -7.13
N GLN A 186 22.99 -6.68 -8.23
CA GLN A 186 23.31 -6.10 -9.54
C GLN A 186 22.06 -5.79 -10.37
N GLN A 187 20.94 -6.48 -10.10
CA GLN A 187 19.73 -6.39 -10.88
C GLN A 187 18.71 -5.42 -10.26
N CYS A 188 18.71 -5.26 -8.92
CA CYS A 188 17.69 -4.49 -8.22
C CYS A 188 18.25 -3.24 -7.54
N ALA A 189 17.55 -2.13 -7.69
CA ALA A 189 17.72 -0.90 -6.91
C ALA A 189 16.41 -0.52 -6.22
N VAL A 190 16.52 0.18 -5.08
CA VAL A 190 15.37 0.72 -4.33
C VAL A 190 15.52 2.23 -4.20
N LEU A 191 14.57 2.98 -4.75
CA LEU A 191 14.44 4.42 -4.60
C LEU A 191 13.42 4.70 -3.50
N ASN A 192 13.87 5.28 -2.38
CA ASN A 192 12.94 5.68 -1.32
C ASN A 192 12.38 7.07 -1.65
N GLN A 193 11.31 7.11 -2.45
CA GLN A 193 10.71 8.33 -2.96
C GLN A 193 9.20 8.13 -3.22
N ASP A 194 8.45 9.21 -3.14
CA ASP A 194 7.06 9.25 -3.60
C ASP A 194 7.00 9.27 -5.14
N ILE A 195 6.32 8.29 -5.74
CA ILE A 195 6.12 8.24 -7.19
C ILE A 195 5.43 9.50 -7.74
N LEU A 196 4.56 10.13 -6.95
CA LEU A 196 3.85 11.33 -7.36
C LEU A 196 4.76 12.56 -7.52
N THR A 197 5.97 12.53 -6.94
CA THR A 197 6.99 13.59 -7.06
C THR A 197 8.23 13.11 -7.82
N PHE A 198 8.16 11.96 -8.49
CA PHE A 198 9.29 11.38 -9.22
C PHE A 198 9.82 12.32 -10.32
N ALA A 199 8.92 12.98 -11.06
CA ALA A 199 9.28 13.91 -12.13
C ALA A 199 10.00 15.18 -11.64
N ASP A 200 9.93 15.49 -10.34
CA ASP A 200 10.58 16.67 -9.77
C ASP A 200 12.11 16.49 -9.68
N THR A 201 12.58 15.24 -9.59
CA THR A 201 14.01 14.91 -9.39
C THR A 201 14.59 14.00 -10.46
N HIS A 202 13.76 13.44 -11.34
CA HIS A 202 14.20 12.52 -12.40
C HIS A 202 13.75 13.00 -13.78
N ALA A 203 14.66 12.88 -14.76
CA ALA A 203 14.30 13.08 -16.15
C ALA A 203 13.29 12.01 -16.62
N PRO A 204 12.46 12.31 -17.64
CA PRO A 204 11.55 11.33 -18.21
C PRO A 204 12.27 10.05 -18.66
N VAL A 205 11.71 8.90 -18.28
CA VAL A 205 12.18 7.58 -18.74
C VAL A 205 11.57 7.31 -20.11
N ASN A 206 12.39 7.38 -21.16
CA ASN A 206 11.96 7.16 -22.55
C ASN A 206 12.34 5.77 -23.10
N SER A 207 12.89 4.90 -22.27
CA SER A 207 13.16 3.49 -22.60
C SER A 207 11.87 2.67 -22.53
N LEU A 208 11.85 1.54 -23.25
CA LEU A 208 10.76 0.59 -23.15
C LEU A 208 10.92 -0.21 -21.85
N CYS A 209 9.94 -0.10 -20.96
CA CYS A 209 9.96 -0.76 -19.65
C CYS A 209 8.62 -1.40 -19.33
N PHE A 210 8.62 -2.31 -18.36
CA PHE A 210 7.41 -2.76 -17.68
C PHE A 210 7.22 -1.95 -16.41
N PHE A 211 6.00 -1.44 -16.22
CA PHE A 211 5.64 -0.64 -15.04
C PHE A 211 4.59 -1.41 -14.24
N LEU A 212 4.92 -1.76 -13.00
CA LEU A 212 4.13 -2.64 -12.13
C LEU A 212 3.59 -1.84 -10.94
N ALA A 213 2.27 -1.77 -10.80
CA ALA A 213 1.59 -1.09 -9.69
C ALA A 213 0.50 -2.01 -9.12
N LEU A 214 0.91 -2.98 -8.29
CA LEU A 214 0.02 -3.99 -7.73
C LEU A 214 -0.57 -3.48 -6.41
N GLU A 215 -1.89 -3.29 -6.35
CA GLU A 215 -2.60 -2.72 -5.18
C GLU A 215 -2.06 -1.35 -4.71
N VAL A 216 -1.66 -0.53 -5.69
CA VAL A 216 -1.23 0.85 -5.44
C VAL A 216 -2.37 1.84 -5.62
N LEU A 217 -3.16 1.68 -6.69
CA LEU A 217 -4.15 2.70 -7.11
C LEU A 217 -5.29 2.89 -6.11
N ASP A 218 -5.69 1.83 -5.42
CA ASP A 218 -6.71 1.85 -4.36
C ASP A 218 -6.24 2.59 -3.11
N ASN A 219 -4.93 2.72 -2.91
CA ASN A 219 -4.32 3.46 -1.81
C ASN A 219 -3.95 4.91 -2.17
N LEU A 220 -4.05 5.31 -3.45
CA LEU A 220 -3.70 6.66 -3.86
C LEU A 220 -4.64 7.72 -3.27
N PRO A 221 -4.12 8.89 -2.85
CA PRO A 221 -4.94 10.02 -2.44
C PRO A 221 -5.90 10.46 -3.54
N HIS A 222 -7.18 10.61 -3.20
CA HIS A 222 -8.23 11.01 -4.14
C HIS A 222 -9.30 11.86 -3.47
N ASP A 223 -10.02 12.65 -4.27
CA ASP A 223 -11.16 13.42 -3.76
C ASP A 223 -12.43 12.60 -3.71
N LYS A 224 -13.35 13.09 -2.89
CA LYS A 224 -14.74 12.68 -2.88
C LYS A 224 -15.60 13.86 -3.30
N VAL A 225 -16.23 13.74 -4.47
CA VAL A 225 -17.14 14.75 -5.01
C VAL A 225 -18.58 14.23 -5.04
N ALA A 226 -19.53 15.12 -4.84
CA ALA A 226 -20.95 14.82 -4.91
C ALA A 226 -21.70 15.93 -5.63
N LEU A 227 -22.70 15.57 -6.44
CA LEU A 227 -23.61 16.53 -7.04
C LEU A 227 -24.72 16.88 -6.03
N GLN A 228 -24.80 18.14 -5.61
CA GLN A 228 -25.81 18.64 -4.67
C GLN A 228 -26.50 19.86 -5.27
N ASN A 229 -27.83 19.81 -5.40
CA ASN A 229 -28.64 20.90 -5.95
C ASN A 229 -28.11 21.44 -7.30
N GLY A 230 -27.67 20.55 -8.18
CA GLY A 230 -27.13 20.90 -9.50
C GLY A 230 -25.72 21.50 -9.49
N LYS A 231 -25.02 21.50 -8.35
CA LYS A 231 -23.64 21.98 -8.22
C LYS A 231 -22.73 20.86 -7.75
N TRP A 232 -21.52 20.80 -8.30
CA TRP A 232 -20.48 19.89 -7.79
C TRP A 232 -19.95 20.42 -6.47
N CYS A 233 -19.94 19.57 -5.45
CA CYS A 233 -19.36 19.84 -4.16
C CYS A 233 -18.21 18.86 -3.90
N GLU A 234 -17.09 19.37 -3.41
CA GLU A 234 -15.99 18.56 -2.87
C GLU A 234 -16.20 18.29 -1.37
N THR A 235 -15.71 17.14 -0.92
CA THR A 235 -15.71 16.77 0.50
C THR A 235 -14.43 17.23 1.16
N VAL A 236 -14.58 17.83 2.34
CA VAL A 236 -13.49 18.17 3.25
C VAL A 236 -13.66 17.44 4.58
N VAL A 237 -12.54 17.15 5.24
CA VAL A 237 -12.50 16.58 6.58
C VAL A 237 -12.23 17.70 7.58
N GLN A 238 -13.17 17.91 8.49
CA GLN A 238 -13.06 18.87 9.59
C GLN A 238 -12.69 18.13 10.88
N MET A 239 -11.81 18.75 11.67
CA MET A 239 -11.44 18.27 12.99
C MET A 239 -12.15 19.12 14.04
N GLN A 240 -12.90 18.49 14.93
CA GLN A 240 -13.58 19.16 16.04
C GLN A 240 -13.06 18.62 17.37
N GLN A 241 -12.77 19.50 18.32
CA GLN A 241 -12.44 19.11 19.68
C GLN A 241 -13.72 19.06 20.51
N GLN A 242 -14.07 17.88 21.03
CA GLN A 242 -15.24 17.72 21.89
C GLN A 242 -14.85 16.90 23.13
N GLN A 243 -15.00 17.49 24.32
CA GLN A 243 -14.71 16.84 25.61
C GLN A 243 -13.31 16.20 25.70
N GLY A 244 -12.30 16.79 25.04
CA GLY A 244 -10.92 16.27 25.03
C GLY A 244 -10.64 15.18 24.00
N GLU A 245 -11.63 14.79 23.19
CA GLU A 245 -11.46 13.89 22.05
C GLU A 245 -11.50 14.67 20.72
N THR A 246 -10.68 14.23 19.77
CA THR A 246 -10.70 14.76 18.39
C THR A 246 -11.69 13.96 17.57
N LEU A 247 -12.78 14.61 17.16
CA LEU A 247 -13.79 14.05 16.27
C LEU A 247 -13.48 14.47 14.82
N LEU A 248 -13.54 13.51 13.90
CA LEU A 248 -13.45 13.77 12.47
C LEU A 248 -14.86 13.81 11.88
N ARG A 249 -15.15 14.84 11.09
CA ARG A 249 -16.44 15.01 10.42
C ARG A 249 -16.21 15.34 8.95
N GLU A 250 -16.95 14.67 8.07
CA GLU A 250 -17.05 15.09 6.68
C GLU A 250 -17.98 16.30 6.55
N ALA A 251 -17.55 17.29 5.78
CA ALA A 251 -18.36 18.41 5.33
C ALA A 251 -18.19 18.58 3.81
N THR A 252 -19.12 19.27 3.16
CA THR A 252 -19.05 19.51 1.72
C THR A 252 -19.07 21.00 1.43
N ARG A 253 -18.29 21.43 0.43
CA ARG A 253 -18.28 22.80 -0.09
C ARG A 253 -18.28 22.78 -1.62
N PRO A 254 -18.73 23.85 -2.31
CA PRO A 254 -18.62 23.94 -3.76
C PRO A 254 -17.19 23.71 -4.21
N VAL A 255 -17.00 22.98 -5.31
CA VAL A 255 -15.67 22.84 -5.94
C VAL A 255 -15.16 24.23 -6.30
N LYS A 256 -13.91 24.53 -5.93
CA LYS A 256 -13.21 25.75 -6.35
C LYS A 256 -12.57 25.45 -7.72
N ASP A 257 -12.93 26.24 -8.74
CA ASP A 257 -12.26 26.21 -10.05
C ASP A 257 -10.82 26.73 -9.95
#